data_AF-A0A7K3UKH0-F1
#
_entry.id   AF-A0A7K3UKH0-F1
#
_cell.length_a   1.000
_cell.length_b   1.000
_cell.length_c   1.000
_cell.angle_alpha   90.00
_cell.angle_beta   90.00
_cell.angle_gamma   90.00
#
_symmetry.space_group_name_H-M   'P 1'
#
loop_
_entity.id
_entity.type
_entity.pdbx_description
1 polymer ?
#
loop_
_entity_poly.entity_id
_entity_poly.type
_entity_poly.pdbx_seq_one_letter_code
_entity_poly.pdbx_strand_id
1 'polypeptide(L)'
;MQICKECGQQKPDNEVQLGICDNCFNYGARSDGTRRSSGGSSRGQTQNSDVILTTSIDVPNRQVDRVISIIASEAALGMNIFRDIANSFRDLVGGRADSSQKALKEARLACLDELRREAAALGADAVIAVDLDYNQLSTSGSGGGILFVAASGTAVKLAPL
;
A
#
# COMPACT_ATOMS: atom_id res chain seq x y z
N MET A 1 -0.64 17.60 36.69
CA MET A 1 -0.94 16.56 35.68
C MET A 1 -2.39 16.65 35.30
N GLN A 2 -2.70 16.75 34.01
CA GLN A 2 -4.05 16.85 33.45
C GLN A 2 -4.39 15.61 32.63
N ILE A 3 -5.67 15.25 32.56
CA ILE A 3 -6.15 14.13 31.74
C ILE A 3 -6.65 14.68 30.40
N CYS A 4 -6.10 14.16 29.30
CA CYS A 4 -6.60 14.48 27.96
C CYS A 4 -8.00 13.91 27.77
N LYS A 5 -8.95 14.73 27.30
CA LYS A 5 -10.35 14.33 27.02
C LYS A 5 -10.48 13.36 25.85
N GLU A 6 -9.51 13.33 24.95
CA GLU A 6 -9.54 12.49 23.74
C GLU A 6 -8.95 11.09 23.97
N CYS A 7 -7.74 10.99 24.55
CA CYS A 7 -7.09 9.69 24.79
C CYS A 7 -7.22 9.16 26.22
N GLY A 8 -7.75 9.96 27.15
CA GLY A 8 -7.93 9.57 28.56
C GLY A 8 -6.63 9.41 29.36
N GLN A 9 -5.47 9.79 28.80
CA GLN A 9 -4.18 9.65 29.48
C GLN A 9 -3.86 10.85 30.37
N GLN A 10 -3.19 10.58 31.49
CA GLN A 10 -2.53 11.62 32.28
C GLN A 10 -1.30 12.14 31.54
N LYS A 11 -1.26 13.44 31.30
CA LYS A 11 -0.16 14.17 30.68
C LYS A 11 0.28 15.31 31.61
N PRO A 12 1.53 15.77 31.49
CA PRO A 12 2.00 16.94 32.23
C PRO A 12 1.19 18.18 31.82
N ASP A 13 1.06 19.16 32.73
CA ASP A 13 0.11 20.26 32.57
C ASP A 13 0.44 21.19 31.38
N ASN A 14 1.69 21.19 30.91
CA ASN A 14 2.16 21.95 29.75
C ASN A 14 1.89 21.26 28.40
N GLU A 15 1.49 19.99 28.40
CA GLU A 15 1.18 19.22 27.18
C GLU A 15 -0.33 19.12 26.90
N VAL A 16 -1.17 19.69 27.78
CA VAL A 16 -2.64 19.65 27.65
C VAL A 16 -3.17 21.06 27.49
N GLN A 17 -3.57 21.41 26.26
CA GLN A 17 -4.16 22.70 25.96
C GLN A 17 -5.65 22.52 25.65
N LEU A 18 -6.50 23.29 26.33
CA LEU A 18 -7.97 23.19 26.22
C LEU A 18 -8.55 21.80 26.54
N GLY A 19 -7.82 21.01 27.35
CA GLY A 19 -8.23 19.66 27.73
C GLY A 19 -7.89 18.58 26.69
N ILE A 20 -7.11 18.90 25.66
CA ILE A 20 -6.63 17.95 24.65
C ILE A 20 -5.09 17.99 24.67
N CYS A 21 -4.44 16.82 24.61
CA CYS A 21 -2.98 16.77 24.57
C CYS A 21 -2.42 17.02 23.16
N ASP A 22 -1.16 17.46 23.06
CA ASP A 22 -0.49 17.76 21.80
C ASP A 22 -0.59 16.63 20.77
N ASN A 23 -0.45 15.38 21.20
CA ASN A 23 -0.60 14.23 20.28
C ASN A 23 -2.03 14.08 19.75
N CYS A 24 -3.05 14.23 20.60
CA CYS A 24 -4.44 14.14 20.16
C CYS A 24 -4.84 15.31 19.27
N PHE A 25 -4.28 16.50 19.52
CA PHE A 25 -4.49 17.67 18.68
C PHE A 25 -3.86 17.51 17.29
N ASN A 26 -2.61 17.02 17.22
CA ASN A 26 -1.87 16.91 15.96
C ASN A 26 -2.22 15.65 15.13
N TYR A 27 -2.59 14.54 15.78
CA TYR A 27 -2.73 13.24 15.12
C TYR A 27 -4.10 12.59 15.33
N GLY A 28 -5.02 13.24 16.05
CA GLY A 28 -6.30 12.67 16.45
C GLY A 28 -6.17 11.64 17.59
N ALA A 29 -7.30 11.18 18.14
CA ALA A 29 -7.39 10.32 19.34
C ALA A 29 -6.83 8.89 19.17
N ARG A 30 -5.90 8.65 18.24
CA ARG A 30 -5.26 7.36 18.00
C ARG A 30 -3.80 7.40 18.41
N SER A 31 -3.54 7.32 19.71
CA SER A 31 -2.31 6.69 20.19
C SER A 31 -2.34 6.36 21.69
N ASP A 32 -2.56 5.06 21.94
CA ASP A 32 -1.54 4.19 22.52
C ASP A 32 -1.46 4.06 24.04
N GLY A 33 -2.03 2.97 24.59
CA GLY A 33 -1.52 2.42 25.85
C GLY A 33 -2.49 1.67 26.79
N THR A 34 -3.05 0.54 26.37
CA THR A 34 -3.19 -0.63 27.29
C THR A 34 -3.17 -1.93 26.49
N ARG A 35 -1.99 -2.56 26.43
CA ARG A 35 -1.88 -4.01 26.25
C ARG A 35 -2.52 -4.67 27.48
N ARG A 36 -3.75 -5.16 27.34
CA ARG A 36 -4.28 -6.25 28.17
C ARG A 36 -4.51 -7.46 27.27
N SER A 37 -3.66 -8.45 27.45
CA SER A 37 -3.84 -9.81 26.97
C SER A 37 -5.04 -10.45 27.70
N SER A 38 -6.21 -10.48 27.05
CA SER A 38 -7.26 -11.48 27.31
C SER A 38 -8.42 -11.31 26.33
N GLY A 39 -8.50 -12.21 25.35
CA GLY A 39 -9.73 -12.66 24.68
C GLY A 39 -10.66 -11.61 24.04
N GLY A 40 -10.58 -11.43 22.73
CA GLY A 40 -11.56 -10.65 21.98
C GLY A 40 -11.25 -10.52 20.49
N SER A 41 -11.78 -11.46 19.70
CA SER A 41 -11.97 -11.43 18.24
C SER A 41 -11.12 -10.45 17.42
N SER A 42 -10.00 -10.93 16.88
CA SER A 42 -9.36 -10.36 15.70
C SER A 42 -10.21 -10.62 14.44
N ARG A 43 -11.36 -9.96 14.34
CA ARG A 43 -12.07 -9.71 13.07
C ARG A 43 -11.70 -8.30 12.65
N GLY A 44 -10.66 -8.13 11.83
CA GLY A 44 -10.27 -6.79 11.40
C GLY A 44 -8.98 -6.66 10.58
N GLN A 45 -8.35 -7.77 10.20
CA GLN A 45 -7.37 -7.80 9.11
C GLN A 45 -7.59 -9.11 8.35
N THR A 46 -8.56 -9.12 7.44
CA THR A 46 -8.67 -10.19 6.45
C THR A 46 -7.38 -10.12 5.63
N GLN A 47 -6.50 -11.08 5.84
CA GLN A 47 -5.36 -11.33 4.97
C GLN A 47 -5.92 -11.49 3.56
N ASN A 48 -5.76 -10.46 2.73
CA ASN A 48 -6.28 -10.44 1.36
C ASN A 48 -5.32 -11.17 0.40
N SER A 49 -4.76 -12.28 0.89
CA SER A 49 -3.74 -13.11 0.24
C SER A 49 -4.33 -14.10 -0.76
N ASP A 50 -5.66 -14.22 -0.82
CA ASP A 50 -6.32 -15.34 -1.50
C ASP A 50 -6.66 -15.05 -2.97
N VAL A 51 -6.58 -13.79 -3.42
CA VAL A 51 -6.76 -13.44 -4.82
C VAL A 51 -5.49 -13.77 -5.61
N ILE A 52 -5.62 -14.70 -6.55
CA ILE A 52 -4.54 -15.08 -7.47
C ILE A 52 -4.32 -13.95 -8.47
N LEU A 53 -3.08 -13.48 -8.63
CA LEU A 53 -2.70 -12.60 -9.74
C LEU A 53 -1.87 -13.39 -10.75
N THR A 54 -2.19 -13.28 -12.02
CA THR A 54 -1.40 -13.90 -13.09
C THR A 54 -1.38 -13.03 -14.34
N THR A 55 -0.24 -13.02 -15.03
CA THR A 55 -0.12 -12.40 -16.36
C THR A 55 -0.71 -13.29 -17.45
N SER A 56 -0.98 -14.57 -17.16
CA SER A 56 -1.70 -15.47 -18.08
C SER A 56 -3.18 -15.12 -18.14
N ILE A 57 -3.84 -15.49 -19.24
CA ILE A 57 -5.29 -15.35 -19.40
C ILE A 57 -6.08 -16.43 -18.63
N ASP A 58 -5.39 -17.40 -18.04
CA ASP A 58 -5.97 -18.54 -17.33
C ASP A 58 -5.22 -18.86 -16.03
N VAL A 59 -5.87 -19.65 -15.17
CA VAL A 59 -5.28 -20.18 -13.93
C VAL A 59 -5.17 -21.70 -14.07
N PRO A 60 -3.96 -22.30 -13.94
CA PRO A 60 -3.78 -23.74 -14.12
C PRO A 60 -4.72 -24.57 -13.23
N ASN A 61 -5.34 -25.61 -13.81
CA ASN A 61 -6.29 -26.50 -13.16
C ASN A 61 -7.54 -25.82 -12.57
N ARG A 62 -7.88 -24.61 -13.01
CA ARG A 62 -9.10 -23.89 -12.62
C ARG A 62 -9.78 -23.34 -13.87
N GLN A 63 -11.10 -23.49 -13.96
CA GLN A 63 -11.88 -22.82 -15.00
C GLN A 63 -12.40 -21.47 -14.51
N VAL A 64 -12.44 -20.49 -15.42
CA VAL A 64 -13.10 -19.21 -15.17
C VAL A 64 -14.61 -19.41 -15.32
N ASP A 65 -15.37 -19.19 -14.24
CA ASP A 65 -16.83 -19.27 -14.24
C ASP A 65 -17.45 -18.01 -14.87
N ARG A 66 -16.98 -16.83 -14.44
CA ARG A 66 -17.42 -15.55 -15.00
C ARG A 66 -16.40 -14.44 -14.82
N VAL A 67 -16.42 -13.50 -15.76
CA VAL A 67 -15.72 -12.22 -15.66
C VAL A 67 -16.54 -11.25 -14.82
N ILE A 68 -15.89 -10.56 -13.89
CA ILE A 68 -16.54 -9.57 -13.01
C ILE A 68 -16.36 -8.18 -13.61
N SER A 69 -15.12 -7.72 -13.75
CA SER A 69 -14.79 -6.42 -14.32
C SER A 69 -13.32 -6.34 -14.71
N ILE A 70 -12.97 -5.32 -15.48
CA ILE A 70 -11.58 -4.85 -15.57
C ILE A 70 -11.31 -3.99 -14.33
N ILE A 71 -10.14 -4.16 -13.74
CA ILE A 71 -9.69 -3.39 -12.57
C ILE A 71 -8.28 -2.83 -12.82
N ALA A 72 -7.93 -1.76 -12.10
CA ALA A 72 -6.64 -1.12 -12.24
C ALA A 72 -6.23 -0.45 -10.93
N SER A 73 -4.92 -0.42 -10.69
CA SER A 73 -4.32 0.23 -9.54
C SER A 73 -3.05 0.95 -9.93
N GLU A 74 -2.73 2.04 -9.26
CA GLU A 74 -1.52 2.80 -9.56
C GLU A 74 -0.71 3.19 -8.31
N ALA A 75 0.61 3.22 -8.46
CA ALA A 75 1.55 3.64 -7.42
C ALA A 75 2.49 4.71 -7.97
N ALA A 76 2.67 5.80 -7.21
CA ALA A 76 3.51 6.93 -7.60
C ALA A 76 4.72 7.08 -6.66
N LEU A 77 5.92 7.16 -7.24
CA LEU A 77 7.18 7.45 -6.55
C LEU A 77 7.66 8.85 -6.94
N GLY A 78 7.73 9.75 -5.96
CA GLY A 78 8.21 11.12 -6.18
C GLY A 78 9.72 11.20 -6.43
N MET A 79 10.15 12.10 -7.32
CA MET A 79 11.55 12.27 -7.67
C MET A 79 12.46 12.75 -6.55
N ASN A 80 11.96 13.38 -5.48
CA ASN A 80 12.80 13.68 -4.31
C ASN A 80 13.27 12.39 -3.63
N ILE A 81 12.36 11.44 -3.42
CA ILE A 81 12.69 10.10 -2.88
C ILE A 81 13.61 9.35 -3.86
N PHE A 82 13.33 9.42 -5.16
CA PHE A 82 14.18 8.79 -6.19
C PHE A 82 15.59 9.41 -6.26
N ARG A 83 15.70 10.73 -6.13
CA ARG A 83 16.96 11.49 -6.16
C ARG A 83 17.78 11.23 -4.92
N ASP A 84 17.17 11.15 -3.74
CA ASP A 84 17.89 10.81 -2.50
C ASP A 84 18.46 9.39 -2.59
N ILE A 85 17.70 8.45 -3.13
CA ILE A 85 18.12 7.06 -3.42
C ILE A 85 19.26 6.99 -4.44
N ALA A 86 19.22 7.82 -5.48
CA ALA A 86 20.25 7.90 -6.52
C ALA A 86 21.51 8.64 -6.06
N ASN A 87 21.37 9.67 -5.22
CA ASN A 87 22.48 10.45 -4.66
C ASN A 87 23.27 9.65 -3.61
N SER A 88 22.61 8.79 -2.84
CA SER A 88 23.28 7.80 -1.96
C SER A 88 24.09 6.75 -2.72
N PHE A 89 24.01 6.71 -4.05
CA PHE A 89 24.59 5.66 -4.90
C PHE A 89 25.81 6.11 -5.70
N ARG A 90 26.36 7.30 -5.43
CA ARG A 90 27.47 7.88 -6.20
C ARG A 90 28.80 7.09 -6.10
N ASP A 91 28.87 6.06 -5.23
CA ASP A 91 30.07 5.24 -5.00
C ASP A 91 30.00 3.81 -5.59
N LEU A 92 28.93 3.40 -6.30
CA LEU A 92 28.78 2.00 -6.76
C LEU A 92 28.75 1.87 -8.28
N VAL A 93 29.92 2.03 -8.91
CA VAL A 93 30.15 1.64 -10.30
C VAL A 93 30.22 0.11 -10.37
N GLY A 94 29.15 -0.52 -10.84
CA GLY A 94 29.15 -1.92 -11.30
C GLY A 94 28.26 -2.88 -10.50
N GLY A 95 27.16 -3.32 -11.12
CA GLY A 95 26.55 -4.63 -10.81
C GLY A 95 25.04 -4.62 -10.60
N ARG A 96 24.56 -4.00 -9.51
CA ARG A 96 23.13 -3.94 -9.17
C ARG A 96 22.87 -2.68 -8.33
N ALA A 97 22.09 -1.75 -8.88
CA ALA A 97 21.63 -0.57 -8.15
C ALA A 97 20.57 -0.98 -7.11
N ASP A 98 21.01 -1.52 -5.97
CA ASP A 98 20.17 -2.14 -4.93
C ASP A 98 19.09 -1.19 -4.40
N SER A 99 19.38 0.12 -4.33
CA SER A 99 18.46 1.12 -3.80
C SER A 99 17.36 1.52 -4.81
N SER A 100 17.70 1.75 -6.08
CA SER A 100 16.72 2.08 -7.14
C SER A 100 15.85 0.88 -7.52
N GLN A 101 16.43 -0.33 -7.55
CA GLN A 101 15.67 -1.56 -7.77
C GLN A 101 14.73 -1.86 -6.61
N LYS A 102 15.12 -1.55 -5.36
CA LYS A 102 14.25 -1.66 -4.19
C LYS A 102 13.05 -0.73 -4.28
N ALA A 103 13.24 0.54 -4.66
CA ALA A 103 12.12 1.48 -4.83
C ALA A 103 11.12 1.00 -5.90
N LEU A 104 11.63 0.55 -7.06
CA LEU A 104 10.81 -0.05 -8.12
C LEU A 104 10.02 -1.27 -7.65
N LYS A 105 10.67 -2.14 -6.87
CA LYS A 105 10.05 -3.32 -6.28
C LYS A 105 8.95 -2.93 -5.29
N GLU A 106 9.21 -1.97 -4.41
CA GLU A 106 8.24 -1.49 -3.43
C GLU A 106 7.00 -0.89 -4.10
N ALA A 107 7.18 -0.04 -5.13
CA ALA A 107 6.05 0.50 -5.89
C ALA A 107 5.25 -0.59 -6.61
N ARG A 108 5.93 -1.57 -7.22
CA ARG A 108 5.25 -2.72 -7.85
C ARG A 108 4.44 -3.52 -6.84
N LEU A 109 5.01 -3.82 -5.67
CA LEU A 109 4.31 -4.57 -4.64
C LEU A 109 3.11 -3.81 -4.10
N ALA A 110 3.25 -2.51 -3.83
CA ALA A 110 2.15 -1.66 -3.39
C ALA A 110 1.01 -1.62 -4.42
N CYS A 111 1.36 -1.49 -5.70
CA CYS A 111 0.40 -1.50 -6.80
C CYS A 111 -0.34 -2.85 -6.88
N LEU A 112 0.38 -3.98 -6.93
CA LEU A 112 -0.23 -5.32 -6.98
C LEU A 112 -1.08 -5.64 -5.74
N ASP A 113 -0.69 -5.16 -4.56
CA ASP A 113 -1.48 -5.36 -3.35
C ASP A 113 -2.79 -4.57 -3.37
N GLU A 114 -2.79 -3.37 -3.93
CA GLU A 114 -4.03 -2.61 -4.12
C GLU A 114 -4.93 -3.26 -5.17
N LEU A 115 -4.36 -3.79 -6.26
CA LEU A 115 -5.10 -4.56 -7.26
C LEU A 115 -5.78 -5.79 -6.63
N ARG A 116 -5.10 -6.50 -5.72
CA ARG A 116 -5.71 -7.62 -4.96
C ARG A 116 -6.86 -7.14 -4.09
N ARG A 117 -6.69 -5.98 -3.44
CA ARG A 117 -7.73 -5.43 -2.57
C ARG A 117 -8.98 -5.07 -3.33
N GLU A 118 -8.84 -4.42 -4.47
CA GLU A 118 -9.95 -4.09 -5.34
C GLU A 118 -10.66 -5.37 -5.84
N ALA A 119 -9.90 -6.34 -6.35
CA ALA A 119 -10.43 -7.62 -6.80
C ALA A 119 -11.23 -8.35 -5.70
N ALA A 120 -10.69 -8.40 -4.49
CA ALA A 120 -11.35 -9.03 -3.35
C ALA A 120 -12.61 -8.27 -2.91
N ALA A 121 -12.60 -6.94 -2.95
CA ALA A 121 -13.78 -6.12 -2.67
C ALA A 121 -14.92 -6.42 -3.64
N LEU A 122 -14.59 -6.81 -4.88
CA LEU A 122 -15.54 -7.27 -5.90
C LEU A 122 -15.90 -8.77 -5.78
N GLY A 123 -15.32 -9.49 -4.82
CA GLY A 123 -15.55 -10.93 -4.62
C GLY A 123 -14.89 -11.84 -5.65
N ALA A 124 -13.86 -11.35 -6.35
CA ALA A 124 -13.07 -12.11 -7.29
C ALA A 124 -12.19 -13.15 -6.59
N ASP A 125 -11.92 -14.26 -7.28
CA ASP A 125 -10.96 -15.28 -6.82
C ASP A 125 -9.60 -15.10 -7.49
N ALA A 126 -9.57 -14.47 -8.65
CA ALA A 126 -8.35 -14.20 -9.40
C ALA A 126 -8.45 -12.92 -10.23
N VAL A 127 -7.28 -12.38 -10.60
CA VAL A 127 -7.08 -11.38 -11.63
C VAL A 127 -6.17 -12.01 -12.68
N ILE A 128 -6.70 -12.20 -13.88
CA ILE A 128 -5.99 -12.74 -15.04
C ILE A 128 -5.55 -11.62 -15.98
N ALA A 129 -4.63 -11.94 -16.89
CA ALA A 129 -4.09 -11.01 -17.88
C ALA A 129 -3.57 -9.72 -17.25
N VAL A 130 -2.89 -9.84 -16.10
CA VAL A 130 -2.29 -8.69 -15.42
C VAL A 130 -1.19 -8.09 -16.28
N ASP A 131 -1.26 -6.79 -16.51
CA ASP A 131 -0.24 -5.99 -17.19
C ASP A 131 0.32 -4.91 -16.26
N LEU A 132 1.60 -4.57 -16.43
CA LEU A 132 2.34 -3.64 -15.57
C LEU A 132 3.09 -2.61 -16.42
N ASP A 133 2.68 -1.35 -16.31
CA ASP A 133 3.27 -0.23 -17.03
C ASP A 133 4.06 0.68 -16.10
N TYR A 134 5.27 1.07 -16.54
CA TYR A 134 6.13 2.02 -15.83
C TYR A 134 6.25 3.29 -16.67
N ASN A 135 5.70 4.39 -16.17
CA ASN A 135 5.69 5.68 -16.86
C ASN A 135 6.38 6.74 -16.03
N GLN A 136 7.21 7.56 -16.66
CA GLN A 136 7.81 8.71 -16.01
C GLN A 136 7.07 9.97 -16.45
N LEU A 137 6.43 10.65 -15.52
CA LEU A 137 5.93 12.00 -15.74
C LEU A 137 6.99 12.99 -15.31
N SER A 138 7.55 13.72 -16.28
CA SER A 138 8.47 14.82 -16.02
C SER A 138 7.66 16.12 -15.89
N THR A 139 7.62 16.71 -14.69
CA THR A 139 7.09 18.07 -14.53
C THR A 139 8.11 19.06 -15.06
N SER A 140 7.79 19.73 -16.17
CA SER A 140 8.66 20.70 -16.81
C SER A 140 8.95 21.88 -15.85
N GLY A 141 10.24 22.19 -15.64
CA GLY A 141 10.68 23.45 -15.06
C GLY A 141 11.49 23.39 -13.75
N SER A 142 11.44 22.32 -12.95
CA SER A 142 12.20 22.28 -11.68
C SER A 142 12.43 20.88 -11.14
N GLY A 143 13.28 20.09 -11.81
CA GLY A 143 13.94 18.91 -11.20
C GLY A 143 13.03 17.86 -10.55
N GLY A 144 11.73 17.88 -10.86
CA GLY A 144 10.72 17.02 -10.29
C GLY A 144 10.12 16.17 -11.38
N GLY A 145 9.77 14.96 -11.02
CA GLY A 145 9.09 14.00 -11.84
C GLY A 145 8.59 12.89 -10.96
N ILE A 146 7.71 12.08 -11.50
CA ILE A 146 7.06 11.00 -10.77
C ILE A 146 7.28 9.76 -11.62
N LEU A 147 7.85 8.73 -11.00
CA LEU A 147 7.75 7.41 -11.57
C LEU A 147 6.41 6.82 -11.16
N PHE A 148 5.62 6.49 -12.16
CA PHE A 148 4.29 5.93 -12.03
C PHE A 148 4.34 4.45 -12.43
N VAL A 149 3.73 3.60 -11.61
CA VAL A 149 3.54 2.18 -11.88
C VAL A 149 2.05 1.92 -11.92
N ALA A 150 1.52 1.57 -13.09
CA ALA A 150 0.14 1.15 -13.25
C ALA A 150 0.09 -0.38 -13.38
N ALA A 151 -0.90 -1.00 -12.76
CA ALA A 151 -1.26 -2.39 -12.99
C ALA A 151 -2.71 -2.44 -13.44
N SER A 152 -3.02 -3.27 -14.43
CA SER A 152 -4.39 -3.54 -14.84
C SER A 152 -4.60 -5.02 -15.08
N GLY A 153 -5.84 -5.49 -15.02
CA GLY A 153 -6.17 -6.88 -15.30
C GLY A 153 -7.67 -7.14 -15.26
N THR A 154 -8.06 -8.39 -15.45
CA THR A 154 -9.47 -8.80 -15.45
C THR A 154 -9.78 -9.60 -14.19
N ALA A 155 -10.63 -9.06 -13.32
CA ALA A 155 -11.13 -9.74 -12.13
C ALA A 155 -12.14 -10.82 -12.53
N VAL A 156 -11.95 -12.04 -12.05
CA VAL A 156 -12.76 -13.21 -12.41
C VAL A 156 -13.16 -14.03 -11.18
N LYS A 157 -14.29 -14.74 -11.31
CA LYS A 157 -14.68 -15.82 -10.41
C LYS A 157 -14.23 -17.15 -10.99
N LEU A 158 -13.64 -18.01 -10.17
CA LEU A 158 -13.21 -19.34 -10.58
C LEU A 158 -14.28 -20.37 -10.21
N ALA A 159 -14.41 -21.40 -11.04
CA ALA A 159 -15.28 -22.52 -10.75
C ALA A 159 -14.85 -23.21 -9.44
N PRO A 160 -15.81 -23.76 -8.67
CA PRO A 160 -15.53 -24.65 -7.55
C PRO A 160 -14.65 -25.83 -7.99
N LEU A 161 -13.83 -26.33 -7.06
CA LEU A 161 -13.08 -27.57 -7.24
C LEU A 161 -13.99 -28.80 -7.12
#